data_AF-A0A7Y3DAY7-F1
#
_entry.id   AF-A0A7Y3DAY7-F1
#
_cell.length_a   1.000
_cell.length_b   1.000
_cell.length_c   1.000
_cell.angle_alpha   90.00
_cell.angle_beta   90.00
_cell.angle_gamma   90.00
#
_symmetry.space_group_name_H-M   'P 1'
#
loop_
_entity.id
_entity.type
_entity.pdbx_description
1 polymer ?
#
loop_
_entity_poly.entity_id
_entity_poly.type
_entity_poly.pdbx_seq_one_letter_code
_entity_poly.pdbx_strand_id
1 'polypeptide(L)'
;FTEPAKQLETLARSADGAGIGALLPELRGLADRIVVDPGAAKPAPAERPRTEPAAEAPSTGPVRSRLAGNAKLRPTIEKFVLRLAKRLEAMDESLAARDFEALAGHAHWLKGAGGTVGFDAFTGPAALLEQLARESKASEIEATLDEIRGLADRIDLGPST
;
A
#
# COMPACT_ATOMS: atom_id res chain seq x y z
N PHE A 1 8.01 21.76 42.01
CA PHE A 1 8.36 20.76 40.99
C PHE A 1 7.09 20.00 40.60
N THR A 2 6.51 20.39 39.46
CA THR A 2 5.74 19.58 38.47
C THR A 2 4.61 18.70 39.05
N GLU A 3 3.31 18.98 39.00
CA GLU A 3 2.43 19.82 38.15
C GLU A 3 2.29 19.53 36.62
N PRO A 4 2.37 18.27 36.14
CA PRO A 4 1.89 17.90 34.80
C PRO A 4 0.62 17.02 34.83
N ALA A 5 -0.03 16.83 35.98
CA ALA A 5 -1.21 15.95 36.08
C ALA A 5 -2.55 16.65 35.76
N LYS A 6 -2.56 17.98 35.58
CA LYS A 6 -3.79 18.78 35.33
C LYS A 6 -3.89 19.41 33.94
N GLN A 7 -2.91 19.18 33.04
CA GLN A 7 -2.92 19.73 31.68
C GLN A 7 -3.43 18.76 30.60
N LEU A 8 -3.81 17.53 30.94
CA LEU A 8 -4.30 16.56 29.94
C LEU A 8 -5.83 16.60 29.73
N GLU A 9 -6.58 17.36 30.53
CA GLU A 9 -8.05 17.42 30.42
C GLU A 9 -8.60 18.45 29.41
N THR A 10 -7.77 19.33 28.82
CA THR A 10 -8.28 20.42 27.95
C THR A 10 -8.01 20.22 26.44
N LEU A 11 -7.28 19.17 26.01
CA LEU A 11 -6.98 18.94 24.58
C LEU A 11 -7.81 17.82 23.93
N ALA A 12 -8.96 17.46 24.52
CA ALA A 12 -9.87 16.46 23.97
C ALA A 12 -11.01 17.06 23.12
N ARG A 13 -10.89 18.29 22.62
CA ARG A 13 -12.00 19.00 21.95
C ARG A 13 -11.73 19.64 20.60
N SER A 14 -10.67 19.28 19.89
CA SER A 14 -10.58 19.64 18.47
C SER A 14 -10.10 18.48 17.64
N ALA A 15 -10.81 18.25 16.55
CA ALA A 15 -10.70 17.11 15.66
C ALA A 15 -9.32 17.06 15.00
N ASP A 16 -8.57 15.98 15.21
CA ASP A 16 -7.37 15.72 14.43
C ASP A 16 -7.17 14.22 14.22
N GLY A 17 -6.92 13.85 12.96
CA GLY A 17 -6.83 12.49 12.43
C GLY A 17 -5.62 11.67 12.93
N ALA A 18 -5.38 11.63 14.24
CA ALA A 18 -4.29 10.89 14.87
C ALA A 18 -4.67 9.44 15.27
N GLY A 19 -5.87 8.96 14.92
CA GLY A 19 -6.33 7.61 15.26
C GLY A 19 -5.70 6.47 14.43
N ILE A 20 -4.96 6.77 13.36
CA ILE A 20 -4.42 5.76 12.45
C ILE A 20 -2.98 5.33 12.82
N GLY A 21 -2.26 6.14 13.60
CA GLY A 21 -0.92 5.77 14.12
C GLY A 21 -0.97 4.62 15.14
N ALA A 22 -2.06 4.52 15.91
CA ALA A 22 -2.22 3.51 16.96
C ALA A 22 -2.63 2.11 16.44
N LEU A 23 -3.11 1.99 15.20
CA LEU A 23 -3.51 0.70 14.61
C LEU A 23 -2.41 0.02 13.79
N LEU A 24 -1.29 0.72 13.54
CA LEU A 24 -0.11 0.18 12.86
C LEU A 24 0.73 -0.80 13.70
N PRO A 25 0.95 -0.61 15.02
CA PRO A 25 1.66 -1.61 15.82
C PRO A 25 0.89 -2.93 15.98
N GLU A 26 -0.45 -2.88 16.04
CA GLU A 26 -1.30 -4.08 16.14
C GLU A 26 -1.25 -4.95 14.87
N LEU A 27 -1.23 -4.31 13.68
CA LEU A 27 -1.08 -5.03 12.40
C LEU A 27 0.33 -5.62 12.23
N ARG A 28 1.36 -4.90 12.69
CA ARG A 28 2.75 -5.39 12.67
C ARG A 28 2.96 -6.56 13.64
N GLY A 29 2.31 -6.56 14.80
CA GLY A 29 2.34 -7.69 15.76
C GLY A 29 1.69 -8.97 15.23
N LEU A 30 0.73 -8.87 14.30
CA LEU A 30 0.14 -10.04 13.66
C LEU A 30 1.03 -10.63 12.55
N ALA A 31 1.80 -9.79 11.85
CA ALA A 31 2.71 -10.21 10.78
C ALA A 31 4.03 -10.81 11.30
N ASP A 32 4.47 -10.44 12.51
CA ASP A 32 5.72 -10.90 13.12
C ASP A 32 5.65 -12.35 13.65
N ARG A 33 4.45 -12.94 13.76
CA ARG A 33 4.28 -14.36 14.18
C ARG A 33 4.34 -15.37 13.03
N ILE A 34 4.48 -14.92 11.78
CA ILE A 34 4.79 -15.81 10.67
C ILE A 34 6.31 -15.88 10.55
N VAL A 35 6.91 -16.63 11.48
CA VAL A 35 8.25 -17.18 11.29
C VAL A 35 8.18 -18.05 10.04
N VAL A 36 8.64 -17.50 8.92
CA VAL A 36 8.96 -18.29 7.72
C VAL A 36 10.31 -18.92 8.01
N ASP A 37 10.28 -20.18 8.39
CA ASP A 37 11.47 -21.05 8.47
C ASP A 37 12.16 -21.10 7.10
N PRO A 38 13.45 -20.72 6.98
CA PRO A 38 14.16 -20.76 5.71
C PRO A 38 14.85 -22.12 5.56
N GLY A 39 14.17 -23.12 5.00
CA GLY A 39 14.85 -24.38 4.71
C GLY A 39 14.01 -25.51 4.13
N ALA A 40 13.86 -25.56 2.81
CA ALA A 40 14.11 -26.76 2.00
C ALA A 40 13.64 -26.54 0.56
N ALA A 41 14.60 -26.53 -0.36
CA ALA A 41 14.34 -26.64 -1.78
C ALA A 41 14.12 -28.11 -2.19
N LYS A 42 13.35 -28.25 -3.29
CA LYS A 42 13.39 -29.29 -4.35
C LYS A 42 12.34 -30.43 -4.33
N PRO A 43 11.99 -31.02 -5.50
CA PRO A 43 10.78 -30.66 -6.26
C PRO A 43 9.92 -31.88 -6.68
N ALA A 44 8.66 -31.69 -7.09
CA ALA A 44 7.85 -32.72 -7.77
C ALA A 44 6.58 -32.12 -8.44
N PRO A 45 5.91 -32.81 -9.38
CA PRO A 45 5.71 -32.30 -10.74
C PRO A 45 4.24 -32.13 -11.17
N ALA A 46 4.06 -31.42 -12.29
CA ALA A 46 2.94 -31.46 -13.24
C ALA A 46 1.53 -31.40 -12.63
N GLU A 47 0.74 -30.36 -12.91
CA GLU A 47 -0.06 -30.36 -14.12
C GLU A 47 -0.16 -28.95 -14.75
N ARG A 48 0.07 -28.90 -16.05
CA ARG A 48 -0.36 -27.80 -16.93
C ARG A 48 -1.80 -28.11 -17.36
N PRO A 49 -2.60 -27.09 -17.67
CA PRO A 49 -2.79 -26.84 -19.10
C PRO A 49 -2.11 -25.54 -19.54
N ARG A 50 -1.50 -25.63 -20.71
CA ARG A 50 -0.84 -24.55 -21.44
C ARG A 50 -1.88 -23.77 -22.24
N THR A 51 -1.85 -22.45 -22.10
CA THR A 51 -2.17 -21.42 -23.10
C THR A 51 -1.47 -20.16 -22.57
N GLU A 52 -0.60 -19.40 -23.20
CA GLU A 52 0.15 -19.32 -24.46
C GLU A 52 1.07 -18.10 -24.20
N PRO A 53 2.29 -18.03 -24.76
CA PRO A 53 3.15 -16.85 -24.61
C PRO A 53 2.70 -15.79 -25.62
N ALA A 54 1.95 -14.80 -25.16
CA ALA A 54 1.61 -13.63 -25.96
C ALA A 54 2.04 -12.39 -25.17
N ALA A 55 2.83 -11.54 -25.83
CA ALA A 55 3.30 -10.25 -25.34
C ALA A 55 2.26 -9.57 -24.44
N GLU A 56 2.62 -9.30 -23.17
CA GLU A 56 1.78 -8.53 -22.26
C GLU A 56 1.68 -7.10 -22.80
N ALA A 57 0.67 -6.88 -23.64
CA ALA A 57 -0.01 -5.60 -23.70
C ALA A 57 -0.44 -5.22 -22.27
N PRO A 58 -0.50 -3.93 -21.92
CA PRO A 58 -0.86 -3.52 -20.57
C PRO A 58 -2.24 -4.09 -20.23
N SER A 59 -2.23 -5.13 -19.39
CA SER A 59 -3.44 -5.83 -18.95
C SER A 59 -4.37 -4.77 -18.38
N THR A 60 -5.47 -4.47 -19.07
CA THR A 60 -6.44 -3.43 -18.68
C THR A 60 -7.50 -3.97 -17.70
N GLY A 61 -7.32 -5.20 -17.21
CA GLY A 61 -8.26 -5.88 -16.31
C GLY A 61 -8.36 -5.24 -14.91
N PRO A 62 -9.36 -5.62 -14.11
CA PRO A 62 -9.49 -5.10 -12.74
C PRO A 62 -8.30 -5.50 -11.86
N VAL A 63 -7.82 -4.57 -11.03
CA VAL A 63 -6.80 -4.82 -10.02
C VAL A 63 -7.50 -5.35 -8.77
N ARG A 64 -7.32 -6.64 -8.49
CA ARG A 64 -7.93 -7.32 -7.34
C ARG A 64 -6.89 -7.71 -6.31
N SER A 65 -7.28 -7.60 -5.04
CA SER A 65 -6.48 -8.13 -3.94
C SER A 65 -6.53 -9.66 -3.96
N ARG A 66 -5.38 -10.33 -3.74
CA ARG A 66 -5.32 -11.78 -3.48
C ARG A 66 -6.17 -12.21 -2.27
N LEU A 67 -6.43 -11.29 -1.35
CA LEU A 67 -7.19 -11.52 -0.12
C LEU A 67 -8.68 -11.17 -0.26
N ALA A 68 -9.13 -10.72 -1.45
CA ALA A 68 -10.52 -10.31 -1.69
C ALA A 68 -11.54 -11.43 -1.44
N GLY A 69 -11.14 -12.70 -1.57
CA GLY A 69 -11.98 -13.86 -1.25
C GLY A 69 -12.15 -14.13 0.25
N ASN A 70 -11.42 -13.42 1.13
CA ASN A 70 -11.52 -13.57 2.57
C ASN A 70 -12.38 -12.46 3.17
N ALA A 71 -13.64 -12.77 3.49
CA ALA A 71 -14.61 -11.83 4.04
C ALA A 71 -14.12 -11.11 5.32
N LYS A 72 -13.29 -11.77 6.14
CA LYS A 72 -12.72 -11.16 7.36
C LYS A 72 -11.73 -10.03 7.07
N LEU A 73 -11.06 -10.08 5.91
CA LEU A 73 -10.06 -9.10 5.50
C LEU A 73 -10.64 -8.00 4.62
N ARG A 74 -11.86 -8.18 4.10
CA ARG A 74 -12.58 -7.17 3.31
C ARG A 74 -12.63 -5.77 3.96
N PRO A 75 -13.00 -5.59 5.24
CA PRO A 75 -12.98 -4.27 5.86
C PRO A 75 -11.57 -3.66 5.94
N THR A 76 -10.52 -4.48 5.99
CA THR A 76 -9.13 -4.02 5.94
C THR A 76 -8.76 -3.56 4.53
N ILE A 77 -9.20 -4.28 3.50
CA ILE A 77 -9.00 -3.92 2.09
C ILE A 77 -9.74 -2.61 1.76
N GLU A 78 -11.00 -2.46 2.18
CA GLU A 78 -11.77 -1.22 2.00
C GLU A 78 -11.11 -0.02 2.69
N LYS A 79 -10.65 -0.19 3.93
CA LYS A 79 -9.89 0.84 4.65
C LYS A 79 -8.58 1.19 3.94
N PHE A 80 -7.92 0.22 3.32
CA PHE A 80 -6.72 0.47 2.52
C PHE A 80 -7.07 1.32 1.29
N VAL A 81 -8.10 0.97 0.51
CA VAL A 81 -8.50 1.74 -0.68
C VAL A 81 -8.87 3.19 -0.32
N LEU A 82 -9.61 3.39 0.77
CA LEU A 82 -9.94 4.74 1.26
C LEU A 82 -8.68 5.55 1.64
N ARG A 83 -7.68 4.90 2.26
CA ARG A 83 -6.40 5.54 2.59
C ARG A 83 -5.53 5.76 1.36
N LEU A 84 -5.59 4.86 0.37
CA LEU A 84 -4.84 4.95 -0.87
C LEU A 84 -5.21 6.23 -1.61
N ALA A 85 -6.51 6.52 -1.78
CA ALA A 85 -6.96 7.75 -2.43
C ALA A 85 -6.33 9.00 -1.79
N LYS A 86 -6.43 9.14 -0.47
CA LYS A 86 -5.83 10.26 0.28
C LYS A 86 -4.31 10.31 0.15
N ARG A 87 -3.65 9.16 0.05
CA ARG A 87 -2.20 9.08 -0.12
C ARG A 87 -1.77 9.49 -1.52
N LEU A 88 -2.56 9.19 -2.55
CA LEU A 88 -2.29 9.64 -3.91
C LEU A 88 -2.43 11.16 -4.06
N GLU A 89 -3.39 11.76 -3.36
CA GLU A 89 -3.50 13.22 -3.25
C GLU A 89 -2.25 13.81 -2.60
N ALA A 90 -1.84 13.28 -1.44
CA ALA A 90 -0.62 13.74 -0.74
C ALA A 90 0.67 13.54 -1.57
N MET A 91 0.74 12.48 -2.38
CA MET A 91 1.85 12.27 -3.32
C MET A 91 1.89 13.35 -4.41
N ASP A 92 0.73 13.79 -4.92
CA ASP A 92 0.65 14.88 -5.89
C ASP A 92 1.13 16.20 -5.29
N GLU A 93 0.66 16.51 -4.08
CA GLU A 93 1.09 17.70 -3.33
C GLU A 93 2.61 17.69 -3.07
N SER A 94 3.15 16.54 -2.68
CA SER A 94 4.59 16.36 -2.45
C SER A 94 5.38 16.56 -3.73
N LEU A 95 4.90 16.03 -4.86
CA LEU A 95 5.53 16.22 -6.17
C LEU A 95 5.49 17.69 -6.61
N ALA A 96 4.35 18.36 -6.47
CA ALA A 96 4.19 19.78 -6.79
C ALA A 96 5.10 20.67 -5.93
N ALA A 97 5.27 20.32 -4.65
CA ALA A 97 6.18 20.97 -3.72
C ALA A 97 7.66 20.56 -3.92
N ARG A 98 7.95 19.58 -4.80
CA ARG A 98 9.25 18.92 -4.98
C ARG A 98 9.83 18.33 -3.68
N ASP A 99 8.95 17.93 -2.77
CA ASP A 99 9.28 17.22 -1.54
C ASP A 99 9.43 15.72 -1.83
N PHE A 100 10.59 15.37 -2.37
CA PHE A 100 10.89 13.98 -2.73
C PHE A 100 11.09 13.08 -1.50
N GLU A 101 11.39 13.65 -0.33
CA GLU A 101 11.50 12.88 0.91
C GLU A 101 10.12 12.39 1.36
N ALA A 102 9.13 13.29 1.42
CA ALA A 102 7.75 12.95 1.71
C ALA A 102 7.19 11.95 0.69
N LEU A 103 7.47 12.17 -0.61
CA LEU A 103 7.06 11.28 -1.68
C LEU A 103 7.63 9.86 -1.52
N ALA A 104 8.93 9.74 -1.18
CA ALA A 104 9.54 8.45 -0.90
C ALA A 104 8.88 7.75 0.30
N GLY A 105 8.52 8.50 1.34
CA GLY A 105 7.77 7.98 2.49
C GLY A 105 6.38 7.46 2.11
N HIS A 106 5.66 8.17 1.24
CA HIS A 106 4.37 7.71 0.71
C HIS A 106 4.50 6.44 -0.13
N ALA A 107 5.52 6.38 -1.00
CA ALA A 107 5.80 5.22 -1.83
C ALA A 107 6.18 4.00 -0.98
N HIS A 108 7.01 4.19 0.04
CA HIS A 108 7.36 3.14 1.00
C HIS A 108 6.13 2.56 1.71
N TRP A 109 5.24 3.44 2.19
CA TRP A 109 3.97 3.02 2.79
C TRP A 109 3.13 2.20 1.80
N LEU A 110 3.00 2.66 0.55
CA LEU A 110 2.21 1.97 -0.49
C LEU A 110 2.74 0.57 -0.76
N LYS A 111 4.06 0.41 -0.84
CA LYS A 111 4.73 -0.88 -1.00
C LYS A 111 4.38 -1.85 0.14
N GLY A 112 4.54 -1.41 1.39
CA GLY A 112 4.30 -2.26 2.56
C GLY A 112 2.81 -2.57 2.78
N ALA A 113 1.96 -1.54 2.70
CA ALA A 113 0.52 -1.69 2.89
C ALA A 113 -0.09 -2.50 1.76
N GLY A 114 0.24 -2.20 0.50
CA GLY A 114 -0.22 -2.91 -0.69
C GLY A 114 0.14 -4.40 -0.66
N GLY A 115 1.38 -4.74 -0.29
CA GLY A 115 1.78 -6.14 -0.10
C GLY A 115 0.99 -6.85 1.00
N THR A 116 0.71 -6.17 2.12
CA THR A 116 -0.03 -6.74 3.25
C THR A 116 -1.49 -7.02 2.92
N VAL A 117 -2.13 -6.13 2.16
CA VAL A 117 -3.53 -6.33 1.74
C VAL A 117 -3.66 -7.13 0.43
N GLY A 118 -2.56 -7.62 -0.13
CA GLY A 118 -2.55 -8.50 -1.31
C GLY A 118 -2.74 -7.80 -2.65
N PHE A 119 -2.41 -6.51 -2.74
CA PHE A 119 -2.40 -5.74 -3.97
C PHE A 119 -0.98 -5.66 -4.56
N ASP A 120 -0.48 -6.79 -5.05
CA ASP A 120 0.91 -6.91 -5.54
C ASP A 120 1.22 -5.98 -6.71
N ALA A 121 0.21 -5.62 -7.50
CA ALA A 121 0.33 -4.67 -8.61
C ALA A 121 0.90 -3.31 -8.19
N PHE A 122 0.72 -2.89 -6.93
CA PHE A 122 1.27 -1.62 -6.43
C PHE A 122 2.69 -1.76 -5.89
N THR A 123 3.15 -2.97 -5.55
CA THR A 123 4.44 -3.15 -4.86
C THR A 123 5.63 -2.77 -5.73
N GLY A 124 5.60 -3.16 -7.01
CA GLY A 124 6.63 -2.82 -8.01
C GLY A 124 6.69 -1.32 -8.29
N PRO A 125 5.60 -0.69 -8.75
CA PRO A 125 5.55 0.75 -9.03
C PRO A 125 5.86 1.60 -7.79
N ALA A 126 5.41 1.19 -6.60
CA ALA A 126 5.74 1.89 -5.36
C ALA A 126 7.22 1.78 -4.98
N ALA A 127 7.87 0.64 -5.21
CA ALA A 127 9.31 0.51 -5.00
C ALA A 127 10.10 1.39 -6.00
N LEU A 128 9.66 1.43 -7.26
CA LEU A 128 10.23 2.30 -8.27
C LEU A 128 10.05 3.78 -7.90
N LEU A 129 8.85 4.21 -7.52
CA LEU A 129 8.57 5.57 -7.07
C LEU A 129 9.43 5.97 -5.87
N GLU A 130 9.61 5.06 -4.90
CA GLU A 130 10.49 5.30 -3.74
C GLU A 130 11.94 5.55 -4.20
N GLN A 131 12.45 4.75 -5.14
CA GLN A 131 13.80 4.90 -5.66
C GLN A 131 13.96 6.19 -6.46
N LEU A 132 13.05 6.47 -7.39
CA LEU A 132 13.07 7.66 -8.24
C LEU A 132 12.97 8.95 -7.41
N ALA A 133 12.18 8.95 -6.34
CA ALA A 133 12.11 10.04 -5.38
C ALA A 133 13.46 10.28 -4.69
N ARG A 134 14.13 9.21 -4.21
CA ARG A 134 15.48 9.33 -3.64
C ARG A 134 16.51 9.85 -4.64
N GLU A 135 16.37 9.49 -5.91
CA GLU A 135 17.22 9.97 -7.01
C GLU A 135 16.78 11.33 -7.58
N SER A 136 15.69 11.94 -7.07
CA SER A 136 15.11 13.21 -7.53
C SER A 136 14.80 13.25 -9.04
N LYS A 137 14.41 12.11 -9.63
CA LYS A 137 14.07 11.97 -11.06
C LYS A 137 12.63 12.40 -11.35
N ALA A 138 12.34 13.69 -11.26
CA ALA A 138 10.99 14.26 -11.36
C ALA A 138 10.15 13.75 -12.56
N SER A 139 10.71 13.69 -13.76
CA SER A 139 9.97 13.22 -14.94
C SER A 139 9.56 11.75 -14.87
N GLU A 140 10.41 10.90 -14.28
CA GLU A 140 10.10 9.47 -14.11
C GLU A 140 9.15 9.25 -12.94
N ILE A 141 9.24 10.10 -11.91
CA ILE A 141 8.32 10.13 -10.78
C ILE A 141 6.89 10.39 -11.28
N GLU A 142 6.71 11.39 -12.14
CA GLU A 142 5.40 11.73 -12.71
C GLU A 142 4.79 10.55 -13.47
N ALA A 143 5.58 9.92 -14.35
CA ALA A 143 5.14 8.75 -15.11
C ALA A 143 4.77 7.57 -14.19
N THR A 144 5.58 7.31 -13.16
CA THR A 144 5.33 6.21 -12.21
C THR A 144 4.11 6.50 -11.33
N LEU A 145 3.90 7.76 -10.94
CA LEU A 145 2.73 8.16 -10.15
C LEU A 145 1.44 8.05 -10.97
N ASP A 146 1.48 8.38 -12.26
CA ASP A 146 0.37 8.16 -13.19
C ASP A 146 0.03 6.66 -13.33
N GLU A 147 1.04 5.81 -13.45
CA GLU A 147 0.85 4.35 -13.46
C GLU A 147 0.14 3.86 -12.18
N ILE A 148 0.61 4.31 -11.01
CA ILE A 148 0.00 3.98 -9.71
C ILE A 148 -1.47 4.44 -9.65
N ARG A 149 -1.79 5.62 -10.19
CA ARG A 149 -3.18 6.11 -10.28
C ARG A 149 -4.03 5.25 -11.18
N GLY A 150 -3.51 4.87 -12.34
CA GLY A 150 -4.19 3.96 -13.26
C GLY A 150 -4.51 2.61 -12.60
N LEU A 151 -3.59 2.09 -11.78
CA LEU A 151 -3.85 0.89 -10.98
C LEU A 151 -4.91 1.11 -9.90
N ALA A 152 -4.91 2.28 -9.25
CA ALA A 152 -5.88 2.63 -8.20
C ALA A 152 -7.31 2.79 -8.74
N ASP A 153 -7.46 3.43 -9.90
CA ASP A 153 -8.75 3.58 -10.58
C ASP A 153 -9.36 2.23 -10.97
N ARG A 154 -8.50 1.27 -11.29
CA ARG A 154 -8.88 -0.08 -11.68
C ARG A 154 -9.12 -1.03 -10.50
N ILE A 155 -9.06 -0.57 -9.26
CA ILE A 155 -9.31 -1.43 -8.10
C ILE A 155 -10.76 -1.92 -8.14
N ASP A 156 -10.91 -3.24 -8.23
CA ASP A 156 -12.19 -3.90 -8.08
C ASP A 156 -12.19 -4.69 -6.78
N LEU A 157 -13.13 -4.34 -5.90
CA LEU A 157 -13.32 -5.09 -4.67
C LEU A 157 -14.21 -6.32 -4.90
N GLY A 158 -14.87 -6.48 -6.05
CA GLY A 158 -15.86 -7.54 -6.27
C GLY A 158 -17.12 -7.36 -5.40
N PRO A 159 -18.10 -8.26 -5.47
CA PRO A 159 -19.36 -8.12 -4.74
C PRO A 159 -19.17 -8.29 -3.23
N SER A 160 -19.76 -7.38 -2.43
CA SER A 160 -19.97 -7.60 -1.00
C SER A 160 -21.11 -8.59 -0.84
N THR A 161 -20.81 -9.88 -0.72
CA THR A 161 -21.78 -10.93 -0.36
C THR A 161 -21.73 -11.16 1.15
#